data_AF-A0A955M080-F1
#
_entry.id   AF-A0A955M080-F1
#
_cell.length_a   1.000
_cell.length_b   1.000
_cell.length_c   1.000
_cell.angle_alpha   90.00
_cell.angle_beta   90.00
_cell.angle_gamma   90.00
#
_symmetry.space_group_name_H-M   'P 1'
#
loop_
_entity.id
_entity.type
_entity.pdbx_description
1 polymer ?
#
loop_
_entity_poly.entity_id
_entity_poly.type
_entity_poly.pdbx_seq_one_letter_code
_entity_poly.pdbx_strand_id
1 'polypeptide(L)'
;MKKTILGFMGVLGLFFFALANMLGFTNASTSFSTSVSASQERYIEFDYVVNFHKIPPDASDLNIWLPLMPENDYQNIEETLIEPEDGYTITSDKTYGNKILHFALPLSHAPSRINVH
;
A
#
# COMPACT_ATOMS: atom_id res chain seq x y z
N MET A 1 64.98 45.34 -28.55
CA MET A 1 64.77 44.00 -29.15
C MET A 1 63.39 43.97 -29.78
N LYS A 2 63.32 43.64 -31.09
CA LYS A 2 62.26 42.95 -31.88
C LYS A 2 60.78 43.18 -31.50
N LYS A 3 59.78 43.37 -32.37
CA LYS A 3 59.60 43.47 -33.83
C LYS A 3 58.13 43.91 -34.04
N THR A 4 57.86 44.68 -35.09
CA THR A 4 56.54 44.95 -35.71
C THR A 4 55.87 43.64 -36.19
N ILE A 5 54.53 43.59 -36.26
CA ILE A 5 53.73 43.14 -37.43
C ILE A 5 52.23 43.46 -37.17
N LEU A 6 51.67 44.23 -38.10
CA LEU A 6 50.25 44.43 -38.39
C LEU A 6 49.87 43.44 -39.52
N GLY A 7 48.72 42.77 -39.45
CA GLY A 7 48.17 41.93 -40.53
C GLY A 7 46.98 41.10 -40.02
N PHE A 8 45.72 41.43 -40.30
CA PHE A 8 44.99 41.26 -41.57
C PHE A 8 44.95 39.80 -42.06
N MET A 9 44.02 38.99 -41.56
CA MET A 9 43.37 37.85 -42.24
C MET A 9 42.08 37.55 -41.47
N GLY A 10 40.91 37.89 -41.99
CA GLY A 10 40.16 37.02 -42.92
C GLY A 10 39.13 36.25 -42.08
N VAL A 11 37.90 36.74 -41.92
CA VAL A 11 36.78 36.40 -42.82
C VAL A 11 36.92 34.96 -43.36
N LEU A 12 36.99 33.98 -42.47
CA LEU A 12 36.96 32.57 -42.85
C LEU A 12 36.45 31.66 -41.70
N GLY A 13 35.53 32.19 -40.87
CA GLY A 13 34.85 31.42 -39.82
C GLY A 13 33.37 31.14 -40.13
N LEU A 14 32.91 31.45 -41.35
CA LEU A 14 31.50 31.39 -41.77
C LEU A 14 31.24 30.31 -42.84
N PHE A 15 32.13 29.33 -42.97
CA PHE A 15 32.03 28.27 -44.00
C PHE A 15 31.84 26.85 -43.44
N PHE A 16 31.57 26.68 -42.14
CA PHE A 16 31.34 25.37 -41.53
C PHE A 16 30.00 25.20 -40.81
N PHE A 17 29.03 26.12 -41.01
CA PHE A 17 27.69 25.98 -40.43
C PHE A 17 26.61 25.47 -41.42
N ALA A 18 26.94 25.27 -42.70
CA ALA A 18 25.96 24.94 -43.74
C ALA A 18 25.94 23.47 -44.18
N LEU A 19 26.72 22.56 -43.57
CA LEU A 19 26.77 21.15 -43.98
C LEU A 19 26.25 20.14 -42.94
N ALA A 20 25.92 20.58 -41.72
CA ALA A 20 25.39 19.69 -40.68
C ALA A 20 23.86 19.46 -40.76
N ASN A 21 23.14 20.22 -41.61
CA ASN A 21 21.69 20.07 -41.79
C ASN A 21 21.29 19.10 -42.92
N MET A 22 22.24 18.49 -43.63
CA MET A 22 21.98 17.52 -44.72
C MET A 22 22.30 16.06 -44.37
N LEU A 23 22.63 15.77 -43.12
CA LEU A 23 22.67 14.42 -42.58
C LEU A 23 21.59 14.37 -41.51
N GLY A 24 20.41 13.89 -41.88
CA GLY A 24 19.20 13.85 -41.05
C GLY A 24 19.37 13.06 -39.76
N PHE A 25 20.10 13.61 -38.79
CA PHE A 25 20.00 13.25 -37.40
C PHE A 25 18.66 13.79 -36.91
N THR A 26 17.61 13.03 -37.22
CA THR A 26 16.33 13.18 -36.54
C THR A 26 16.60 12.98 -35.06
N ASN A 27 16.37 14.02 -34.27
CA ASN A 27 16.24 13.88 -32.82
C ASN A 27 15.05 12.95 -32.60
N ALA A 28 15.30 11.65 -32.49
CA ALA A 28 14.35 10.71 -31.97
C ALA A 28 14.17 11.07 -30.49
N SER A 29 13.26 12.00 -30.24
CA SER A 29 12.69 12.25 -28.93
C SER A 29 12.10 10.92 -28.48
N THR A 30 12.90 10.17 -27.73
CA THR A 30 12.48 8.96 -27.05
C THR A 30 11.54 9.45 -25.97
N SER A 31 10.26 9.55 -26.31
CA SER A 31 9.19 9.77 -25.35
C SER A 31 9.19 8.55 -24.43
N PHE A 32 9.94 8.65 -23.34
CA PHE A 32 9.87 7.70 -22.24
C PHE A 32 8.52 7.94 -21.57
N SER A 33 7.48 7.28 -22.06
CA SER A 33 6.23 7.17 -21.33
C SER A 33 6.50 6.28 -20.12
N THR A 34 6.87 6.89 -18.99
CA THR A 34 6.67 6.28 -17.69
C THR A 34 5.18 6.03 -17.54
N SER A 35 4.72 4.83 -17.92
CA SER A 35 3.45 4.32 -17.47
C SER A 35 3.56 4.15 -15.96
N VAL A 36 3.24 5.21 -15.21
CA VAL A 36 2.92 5.09 -13.80
C VAL A 36 1.72 4.16 -13.77
N SER A 37 1.97 2.88 -13.51
CA SER A 37 0.90 1.94 -13.21
C SER A 37 0.26 2.47 -11.93
N ALA A 38 -0.87 3.15 -12.07
CA ALA A 38 -1.66 3.55 -10.92
C ALA A 38 -1.89 2.29 -10.09
N SER A 39 -1.39 2.28 -8.85
CA SER A 39 -1.64 1.20 -7.91
C SER A 39 -3.15 1.00 -7.85
N GLN A 40 -3.62 -0.17 -8.28
CA GLN A 40 -5.04 -0.48 -8.23
C GLN A 40 -5.40 -0.78 -6.79
N GLU A 41 -5.83 0.25 -6.07
CA GLU A 41 -6.39 0.11 -4.73
C GLU A 41 -7.76 -0.59 -4.79
N ARG A 42 -8.06 -1.38 -3.75
CA ARG A 42 -9.34 -2.07 -3.58
C ARG A 42 -9.78 -1.91 -2.14
N TYR A 43 -11.07 -1.68 -1.97
CA TYR A 43 -11.72 -1.64 -0.67
C TYR A 43 -12.45 -2.96 -0.46
N ILE A 44 -12.30 -3.53 0.73
CA ILE A 44 -12.94 -4.78 1.13
C ILE A 44 -13.48 -4.58 2.54
N GLU A 45 -14.70 -5.04 2.77
CA GLU A 45 -15.39 -5.02 4.06
C GLU A 45 -15.60 -6.46 4.52
N PHE A 46 -15.41 -6.72 5.81
CA PHE A 46 -15.47 -8.06 6.39
C PHE A 46 -16.39 -8.08 7.61
N ASP A 47 -17.57 -8.67 7.43
CA ASP A 47 -18.52 -8.83 8.52
C ASP A 47 -18.47 -10.23 9.11
N TYR A 48 -18.23 -10.33 10.42
CA TYR A 48 -18.39 -11.56 11.18
C TYR A 48 -19.58 -11.44 12.13
N VAL A 49 -20.57 -12.32 11.95
CA VAL A 49 -21.72 -12.42 12.87
C VAL A 49 -21.76 -13.80 13.49
N VAL A 50 -21.56 -13.86 14.81
CA VAL A 50 -21.63 -15.09 15.58
C VAL A 50 -22.93 -15.13 16.37
N ASN A 51 -23.74 -16.18 16.18
CA ASN A 51 -25.03 -16.36 16.87
C ASN A 51 -25.04 -17.66 17.69
N PHE A 52 -25.34 -17.57 18.99
CA PHE A 52 -25.42 -18.74 19.87
C PHE A 52 -26.86 -19.23 19.99
N HIS A 53 -27.13 -20.46 19.54
CA HIS A 53 -28.50 -20.99 19.52
C HIS A 53 -28.78 -21.96 20.66
N LYS A 54 -27.82 -22.82 21.00
CA LYS A 54 -27.97 -23.83 22.05
C LYS A 54 -26.63 -24.01 22.75
N ILE A 55 -26.47 -23.33 23.87
CA ILE A 55 -25.31 -23.50 24.75
C ILE A 55 -25.63 -24.67 25.70
N PRO A 56 -24.73 -25.64 25.88
CA PRO A 56 -24.92 -26.73 26.83
C PRO A 56 -25.22 -26.19 28.24
N PRO A 57 -26.16 -26.81 28.99
CA PRO A 57 -26.61 -26.29 30.28
C PRO A 57 -25.54 -26.38 31.38
N ASP A 58 -24.52 -27.20 31.16
CA ASP A 58 -23.38 -27.43 32.06
C ASP A 58 -22.15 -26.59 31.70
N ALA A 59 -22.20 -25.81 30.61
CA ALA A 59 -21.10 -24.96 30.24
C ALA A 59 -20.97 -23.78 31.23
N SER A 60 -19.74 -23.44 31.59
CA SER A 60 -19.40 -22.30 32.46
C SER A 60 -18.96 -21.07 31.68
N ASP A 61 -18.21 -21.29 30.59
CA ASP A 61 -17.47 -20.24 29.89
C ASP A 61 -17.68 -20.34 28.38
N LEU A 62 -17.65 -19.18 27.73
CA LEU A 62 -17.68 -19.02 26.29
C LEU A 62 -16.35 -18.47 25.83
N ASN A 63 -15.66 -19.23 24.97
CA ASN A 63 -14.43 -18.83 24.34
C ASN A 63 -14.59 -18.83 22.82
N ILE A 64 -14.23 -17.72 22.17
CA ILE A 64 -14.40 -17.53 20.73
C ILE A 64 -13.15 -16.89 20.17
N TRP A 65 -12.64 -17.47 19.09
CA TRP A 65 -11.49 -16.94 18.36
C TRP A 65 -11.92 -16.58 16.94
N LEU A 66 -11.78 -15.30 16.58
CA LEU A 66 -12.05 -14.80 15.24
C LEU A 66 -10.76 -14.24 14.65
N PRO A 67 -10.38 -14.65 13.42
CA PRO A 67 -9.26 -14.04 12.75
C PRO A 67 -9.61 -12.60 12.36
N LEU A 68 -8.71 -11.67 12.68
CA LEU A 68 -8.73 -10.31 12.20
C LEU A 68 -7.64 -10.11 11.16
N MET A 69 -7.93 -9.26 10.19
CA MET A 69 -6.97 -8.89 9.19
C MET A 69 -5.80 -8.10 9.80
N PRO A 70 -4.54 -8.43 9.46
CA PRO A 70 -3.39 -7.65 9.89
C PRO A 70 -3.16 -6.43 8.98
N GLU A 71 -2.69 -5.33 9.56
CA GLU A 71 -2.14 -4.21 8.79
C GLU A 71 -0.70 -4.52 8.34
N ASN A 72 -0.34 -4.10 7.13
CA ASN A 72 1.02 -4.20 6.60
C ASN A 72 1.23 -3.19 5.44
N ASP A 73 2.41 -3.20 4.84
CA ASP A 73 2.80 -2.28 3.76
C ASP A 73 1.88 -2.33 2.51
N TYR A 74 1.09 -3.39 2.37
CA TYR A 74 0.17 -3.59 1.25
C TYR A 74 -1.31 -3.49 1.64
N GLN A 75 -1.61 -3.32 2.92
CA GLN A 75 -2.98 -3.32 3.43
C GLN A 75 -3.13 -2.38 4.63
N ASN A 76 -3.97 -1.37 4.45
CA ASN A 76 -4.41 -0.47 5.53
C ASN A 76 -5.78 -0.90 6.05
N ILE A 77 -5.97 -0.89 7.36
CA ILE A 77 -7.28 -1.10 8.00
C ILE A 77 -7.80 0.28 8.39
N GLU A 78 -8.88 0.72 7.75
CA GLU A 78 -9.47 2.04 8.01
C GLU A 78 -10.27 2.05 9.31
N GLU A 79 -11.05 0.98 9.54
CA GLU A 79 -11.95 0.86 10.68
C GLU A 79 -12.05 -0.61 11.13
N THR A 80 -12.30 -0.79 12.42
CA THR A 80 -12.69 -2.08 12.99
C THR A 80 -13.64 -1.81 14.14
N LEU A 81 -14.86 -2.33 14.07
CA LEU A 81 -15.87 -2.22 15.11
C LEU A 81 -16.16 -3.61 15.67
N ILE A 82 -16.09 -3.75 16.98
CA ILE A 82 -16.32 -5.01 17.68
C ILE A 82 -17.42 -4.80 18.71
N GLU A 83 -18.48 -5.60 18.59
CA GLU A 83 -19.62 -5.56 19.50
C GLU A 83 -19.84 -6.95 20.14
N PRO A 84 -19.91 -7.04 21.48
CA PRO A 84 -19.81 -5.94 22.45
C PRO A 84 -18.39 -5.37 22.59
N GLU A 85 -18.27 -4.12 23.06
CA GLU A 85 -16.99 -3.40 23.18
C GLU A 85 -16.06 -3.96 24.27
N ASP A 86 -16.56 -4.86 25.13
CA ASP A 86 -15.83 -5.43 26.25
C ASP A 86 -15.73 -6.96 26.19
N GLY A 87 -14.92 -7.53 27.09
CA GLY A 87 -14.80 -8.99 27.24
C GLY A 87 -13.99 -9.70 26.16
N TYR A 88 -13.25 -8.94 25.34
CA TYR A 88 -12.33 -9.48 24.35
C TYR A 88 -10.89 -8.99 24.55
N THR A 89 -9.97 -9.74 23.95
CA THR A 89 -8.58 -9.35 23.76
C THR A 89 -8.18 -9.59 22.32
N ILE A 90 -7.27 -8.77 21.79
CA ILE A 90 -6.69 -9.00 20.47
C ILE A 90 -5.23 -9.41 20.66
N THR A 91 -4.87 -10.54 20.08
CA THR A 91 -3.51 -11.09 20.12
C THR A 91 -2.95 -11.24 18.72
N SER A 92 -1.63 -11.23 18.57
CA SER A 92 -0.98 -11.47 17.29
C SER A 92 -0.34 -12.86 17.27
N ASP A 93 -0.65 -13.65 16.25
CA ASP A 93 0.01 -14.92 15.99
C ASP A 93 1.37 -14.68 15.34
N LYS A 94 2.44 -15.06 16.03
CA LYS A 94 3.82 -14.91 15.54
C LYS A 94 4.17 -15.83 14.38
N THR A 95 3.44 -16.92 14.19
CA THR A 95 3.71 -17.93 13.16
C THR A 95 3.16 -17.51 11.82
N TYR A 96 1.94 -16.96 11.80
CA TYR A 96 1.21 -16.65 10.58
C TYR A 96 0.97 -15.15 10.37
N GLY A 97 1.29 -14.29 11.34
CA GLY A 97 1.11 -12.84 11.25
C GLY A 97 -0.35 -12.39 11.37
N ASN A 98 -1.28 -13.30 11.67
CA ASN A 98 -2.70 -12.97 11.84
C ASN A 98 -2.93 -12.28 13.19
N LYS A 99 -3.86 -11.33 13.23
CA LYS A 99 -4.46 -10.87 14.49
C LYS A 99 -5.60 -11.83 14.84
N ILE A 100 -5.78 -12.13 16.12
CA ILE A 100 -6.84 -13.01 16.63
C ILE A 100 -7.60 -12.23 17.70
N LEU A 101 -8.88 -12.01 17.45
CA LEU A 101 -9.85 -11.56 18.43
C LEU A 101 -10.28 -12.74 19.29
N HIS A 102 -10.12 -12.63 20.60
CA HIS A 102 -10.50 -13.66 21.56
C HIS A 102 -11.48 -13.09 22.57
N PHE A 103 -12.73 -13.54 22.50
CA PHE A 103 -13.70 -13.34 23.59
C PHE A 103 -13.56 -14.47 24.61
N ALA A 104 -13.46 -14.09 25.88
CA ALA A 104 -13.40 -15.02 27.01
C ALA A 104 -14.36 -14.53 28.09
N LEU A 105 -15.56 -15.10 28.11
CA LEU A 105 -16.68 -14.61 28.92
C LEU A 105 -17.27 -15.73 29.76
N PRO A 106 -17.59 -15.48 31.04
CA PRO A 106 -18.51 -16.34 31.78
C PRO A 106 -19.85 -16.39 31.05
N LEU A 107 -20.48 -17.56 30.97
CA LEU A 107 -21.75 -17.70 30.24
C LEU A 107 -22.89 -16.87 30.79
N SER A 108 -22.85 -16.52 32.08
CA SER A 108 -23.80 -15.59 32.70
C SER A 108 -23.78 -14.19 32.08
N HIS A 109 -22.67 -13.81 31.45
CA HIS A 109 -22.45 -12.50 30.82
C HIS A 109 -22.25 -12.61 29.29
N ALA A 110 -22.36 -13.83 28.72
CA ALA A 110 -22.18 -14.02 27.30
C ALA A 110 -23.31 -13.36 26.51
N PRO A 111 -23.00 -12.57 25.47
CA PRO A 111 -24.03 -12.00 24.62
C PRO A 111 -24.68 -13.11 23.78
N SER A 112 -25.90 -12.89 23.31
CA SER A 112 -26.57 -13.80 22.37
C SER A 112 -26.00 -13.70 20.95
N ARG A 113 -25.27 -12.61 20.66
CA ARG A 113 -24.66 -12.30 19.36
C ARG A 113 -23.36 -11.52 19.54
N ILE A 114 -22.40 -11.75 18.67
CA ILE A 114 -21.18 -10.94 18.51
C ILE A 114 -21.11 -10.48 17.06
N ASN A 115 -20.81 -9.20 16.85
CA ASN A 115 -20.57 -8.61 15.54
C ASN A 115 -19.14 -8.08 15.47
N VAL A 116 -18.50 -8.27 14.32
CA VAL A 116 -17.23 -7.62 13.97
C VAL A 116 -17.37 -7.09 12.56
N HIS A 117 -17.06 -5.80 12.38
CA HIS A 117 -17.10 -5.07 11.12
C HIS A 117 -15.73 -4.46 10.83
#